data_AF-A0A8E2FC22-F1
#
_entry.id   AF-A0A8E2FC22-F1
#
_cell.length_a   1.000
_cell.length_b   1.000
_cell.length_c   1.000
_cell.angle_alpha   90.00
_cell.angle_beta   90.00
_cell.angle_gamma   90.00
#
_symmetry.space_group_name_H-M   'P 1'
#
loop_
_entity.id
_entity.type
_entity.pdbx_description
1 polymer ?
#
loop_
_entity_poly.entity_id
_entity_poly.type
_entity_poly.pdbx_seq_one_letter_code
_entity_poly.pdbx_strand_id
1 'polypeptide(L)'
;VKAYEVTESVQVIPGIGSWGKKIITFPAIYQDTPDGVKIQAEAAGGVIIKAQWHVQQNGGATENKDGAEAGWELAEDVTFECPTLLMPFVKRSAEDSHKKICQSLIEIFQKG
;
A
#
# COMPACT_ATOMS: atom_id res chain seq x y z
N VAL A 1 -17.96 -1.35 -5.08
CA VAL A 1 -17.23 -0.41 -4.19
C VAL A 1 -17.63 -0.72 -2.76
N LYS A 2 -16.66 -0.86 -1.85
CA LYS A 2 -16.86 -1.10 -0.41
C LYS A 2 -16.03 -0.08 0.36
N ALA A 3 -16.54 0.38 1.51
CA ALA A 3 -15.82 1.32 2.37
C ALA A 3 -15.50 0.62 3.70
N TYR A 4 -14.29 0.85 4.20
CA TYR A 4 -13.80 0.31 5.46
C TYR A 4 -13.18 1.43 6.29
N GLU A 5 -13.34 1.36 7.61
CA GLU A 5 -12.56 2.21 8.52
C GLU A 5 -11.22 1.55 8.79
N VAL A 6 -10.15 2.25 8.43
CA VAL A 6 -8.78 1.81 8.63
C VAL A 6 -8.21 2.54 9.82
N THR A 7 -7.66 1.80 10.79
CA THR A 7 -6.99 2.36 11.97
C THR A 7 -5.50 2.05 11.91
N GLU A 8 -4.66 3.07 11.85
CA GLU A 8 -3.21 2.94 11.74
C GLU A 8 -2.47 3.82 12.75
N SER A 9 -1.28 3.38 13.16
CA SER A 9 -0.34 4.19 13.94
C SER A 9 0.63 4.87 12.99
N VAL A 10 0.43 6.17 12.75
CA VAL A 10 1.18 6.94 11.75
C VAL A 10 2.08 7.96 12.44
N GLN A 11 3.28 8.16 11.91
CA GLN A 11 4.18 9.22 12.37
C GLN A 11 3.64 10.57 11.86
N VAL A 12 3.06 11.37 12.76
CA VAL A 12 2.48 12.68 12.45
C VAL A 12 3.41 13.84 12.81
N ILE A 13 4.33 13.66 13.77
CA ILE A 13 5.34 14.65 14.14
C ILE A 13 6.75 14.08 13.89
N PRO A 14 7.50 14.60 12.90
CA PRO A 14 8.86 14.17 12.62
C PRO A 14 9.84 14.35 13.80
N GLY A 15 10.89 13.53 13.86
CA GLY A 15 12.08 13.78 14.70
C GLY A 15 11.99 13.43 16.18
N ILE A 16 10.79 13.14 16.72
CA ILE A 16 10.59 12.84 18.15
C ILE A 16 10.29 11.36 18.45
N GLY A 17 10.60 10.47 17.50
CA GLY A 17 10.40 9.03 17.66
C GLY A 17 8.94 8.64 17.90
N SER A 18 8.71 7.65 18.76
CA SER A 18 7.38 7.09 19.07
C SER A 18 6.39 8.13 19.63
N TRP A 19 6.87 9.20 20.26
CA TRP A 19 6.04 10.28 20.79
C TRP A 19 5.32 11.07 19.69
N GLY A 20 5.88 11.06 18.48
CA GLY A 20 5.28 11.69 17.31
C GLY A 20 4.35 10.76 16.54
N LYS A 21 4.11 9.54 17.04
CA LYS A 21 3.10 8.64 16.46
C LYS A 21 1.73 8.96 17.02
N LYS A 22 0.72 8.94 16.16
CA LYS A 22 -0.68 9.05 16.53
C LYS A 22 -1.44 7.91 15.91
N ILE A 23 -2.35 7.33 16.68
CA ILE A 23 -3.36 6.41 16.13
C ILE A 23 -4.39 7.29 15.41
N ILE A 24 -4.54 7.05 14.11
CA ILE A 24 -5.53 7.73 13.28
C ILE A 24 -6.48 6.69 12.72
N THR A 25 -7.74 7.09 12.56
CA THR A 25 -8.76 6.31 11.86
C THR A 25 -9.23 7.13 10.67
N PHE A 26 -9.29 6.50 9.50
CA PHE A 26 -9.71 7.15 8.26
C PHE A 26 -10.49 6.16 7.37
N PRO A 27 -11.44 6.66 6.56
CA PRO A 27 -12.15 5.83 5.61
C PRO A 27 -11.25 5.47 4.43
N ALA A 28 -11.26 4.20 4.03
CA ALA A 28 -10.65 3.72 2.80
C ALA A 28 -11.72 3.07 1.92
N ILE A 29 -11.75 3.48 0.66
CA ILE A 29 -12.70 3.02 -0.35
C ILE A 29 -11.98 2.00 -1.23
N TYR A 30 -12.52 0.79 -1.31
CA TYR A 30 -12.02 -0.32 -2.09
C TYR A 30 -12.95 -0.57 -3.28
N GLN A 31 -12.35 -0.80 -4.44
CA GLN A 31 -13.06 -1.14 -5.66
C GLN A 31 -12.35 -2.28 -6.38
N ASP A 32 -13.08 -3.35 -6.64
CA ASP A 32 -12.61 -4.45 -7.49
C ASP A 32 -12.35 -3.93 -8.91
N THR A 33 -11.24 -4.37 -9.51
CA THR A 33 -10.90 -4.19 -10.92
C THR A 33 -10.91 -5.56 -11.61
N PRO A 34 -10.88 -5.63 -12.95
CA PRO A 34 -10.86 -6.92 -13.65
C PRO A 34 -9.68 -7.83 -13.27
N ASP A 35 -8.57 -7.24 -12.83
CA ASP A 35 -7.27 -7.85 -12.57
C ASP A 35 -6.80 -7.69 -11.11
N GLY A 36 -7.64 -7.13 -10.22
CA GLY A 36 -7.24 -6.88 -8.84
C GLY A 36 -8.17 -5.95 -8.07
N VAL A 37 -7.58 -5.05 -7.29
CA VAL A 37 -8.31 -4.12 -6.42
C VAL A 37 -7.59 -2.78 -6.33
N LYS A 38 -8.36 -1.69 -6.39
CA LYS A 38 -7.84 -0.35 -6.13
C LYS A 38 -8.43 0.23 -4.85
N ILE A 39 -7.65 1.09 -4.22
CA ILE A 39 -8.03 1.83 -3.02
C ILE A 39 -7.82 3.32 -3.18
N GLN A 40 -8.63 4.07 -2.46
CA GLN A 40 -8.38 5.47 -2.18
C GLN A 40 -8.71 5.75 -0.71
N ALA A 41 -7.82 6.47 -0.05
CA ALA A 41 -7.99 6.90 1.33
C ALA A 41 -7.50 8.34 1.52
N GLU A 42 -8.19 9.07 2.39
CA GLU A 42 -7.80 10.40 2.83
C GLU A 42 -7.54 10.36 4.33
N ALA A 43 -6.27 10.50 4.70
CA ALA A 43 -5.80 10.47 6.07
C ALA A 43 -5.52 11.89 6.61
N ALA A 44 -5.31 11.99 7.92
CA ALA A 44 -5.02 13.26 8.58
C ALA A 44 -3.76 13.93 8.02
N GLY A 45 -3.72 15.27 8.05
CA GLY A 45 -2.54 16.05 7.63
C GLY A 45 -2.44 16.26 6.11
N GLY A 46 -3.54 16.10 5.37
CA GLY A 46 -3.57 16.28 3.91
C GLY A 46 -2.88 15.15 3.16
N VAL A 47 -2.92 13.94 3.71
CA VAL A 47 -2.34 12.74 3.10
C VAL A 47 -3.42 12.03 2.30
N ILE A 48 -3.23 11.90 0.99
CA ILE A 48 -4.08 11.09 0.11
C ILE A 48 -3.26 9.89 -0.35
N ILE A 49 -3.86 8.70 -0.24
CA ILE A 49 -3.26 7.44 -0.66
C ILE A 49 -4.15 6.85 -1.74
N LYS A 50 -3.54 6.50 -2.87
CA LYS A 50 -4.17 5.70 -3.92
C LYS A 50 -3.26 4.51 -4.18
N ALA A 51 -3.78 3.29 -4.09
CA ALA A 51 -3.03 2.10 -4.44
C ALA A 51 -3.84 1.16 -5.30
N GLN A 52 -3.17 0.38 -6.13
CA GLN A 52 -3.77 -0.67 -6.93
C GLN A 52 -2.91 -1.92 -6.83
N TRP A 53 -3.52 -3.01 -6.37
CA TRP A 53 -2.95 -4.34 -6.47
C TRP A 53 -3.50 -5.00 -7.73
N HIS A 54 -2.62 -5.59 -8.53
CA HIS A 54 -2.98 -6.32 -9.75
C HIS A 54 -2.05 -7.50 -9.98
N VAL A 55 -2.54 -8.49 -10.72
CA VAL A 55 -1.76 -9.68 -11.07
C VAL A 55 -1.21 -9.52 -12.47
N GLN A 56 0.11 -9.58 -12.62
CA GLN A 56 0.79 -9.45 -13.91
C GLN A 56 1.74 -10.61 -14.19
N GLN A 57 2.06 -10.84 -15.47
CA GLN A 57 3.06 -11.83 -15.85
C GLN A 57 4.47 -11.29 -15.59
N ASN A 58 5.31 -12.14 -15.02
CA ASN A 58 6.72 -11.89 -14.80
C ASN A 58 7.40 -11.59 -16.15
N GLY A 59 7.87 -10.37 -16.36
CA GLY A 59 8.45 -9.88 -17.63
C GLY A 59 7.72 -8.72 -18.32
N GLY A 60 6.72 -8.12 -17.70
CA GLY A 60 6.07 -6.90 -18.20
C GLY A 60 6.91 -5.62 -18.01
N ALA A 61 7.36 -5.04 -19.13
CA ALA A 61 7.94 -3.70 -19.34
C ALA A 61 9.27 -3.29 -18.68
N THR A 62 9.79 -3.94 -17.64
CA THR A 62 11.14 -3.61 -17.11
C THR A 62 11.94 -4.82 -16.66
N GLU A 63 12.90 -5.19 -17.52
CA GLU A 63 14.13 -5.97 -17.24
C GLU A 63 14.02 -7.20 -16.32
N ASN A 64 13.76 -8.36 -16.93
CA ASN A 64 14.18 -9.66 -16.39
C ASN A 64 15.72 -9.66 -16.27
N LYS A 65 16.26 -9.32 -15.10
CA LYS A 65 17.71 -9.37 -14.87
C LYS A 65 18.27 -10.76 -14.52
N ASP A 66 17.45 -11.77 -14.26
CA ASP A 66 17.98 -13.06 -13.77
C ASP A 66 17.23 -14.30 -14.28
N GLY A 67 16.92 -14.39 -15.58
CA GLY A 67 16.52 -15.67 -16.22
C GLY A 67 15.34 -16.43 -15.57
N ALA A 68 14.49 -15.74 -14.82
CA ALA A 68 13.39 -16.35 -14.08
C ALA A 68 12.31 -16.87 -15.04
N GLU A 69 11.78 -18.06 -14.76
CA GLU A 69 10.69 -18.68 -15.52
C GLU A 69 9.47 -17.77 -15.61
N ALA A 70 8.72 -17.92 -16.71
CA ALA A 70 7.44 -17.27 -16.91
C ALA A 70 6.50 -17.59 -15.73
N GLY A 71 6.23 -16.61 -14.89
CA GLY A 71 5.42 -16.72 -13.68
C GLY A 71 4.40 -15.60 -13.59
N TRP A 72 3.57 -15.62 -12.55
CA TRP A 72 2.67 -14.53 -12.21
C TRP A 72 3.18 -13.85 -10.93
N GLU A 73 3.11 -12.54 -10.89
CA GLU A 73 3.41 -11.74 -9.70
C GLU A 73 2.23 -10.86 -9.31
N LEU A 74 2.08 -10.67 -7.99
CA LEU A 74 1.21 -9.64 -7.44
C LEU A 74 2.00 -8.34 -7.40
N ALA A 75 1.66 -7.42 -8.30
CA ALA A 75 2.25 -6.09 -8.36
C ALA A 75 1.38 -5.09 -7.60
N GLU A 76 2.02 -4.03 -7.13
CA GLU A 76 1.37 -2.94 -6.43
C GLU A 76 1.87 -1.59 -6.95
N ASP A 77 0.94 -0.76 -7.40
CA ASP A 77 1.19 0.62 -7.77
C ASP A 77 0.63 1.56 -6.69
N VAL A 78 1.47 2.44 -6.14
CA VAL A 78 1.05 3.35 -5.07
C VAL A 78 1.39 4.79 -5.42
N THR A 79 0.43 5.69 -5.22
CA THR A 79 0.58 7.14 -5.31
C THR A 79 0.25 7.79 -3.97
N PHE A 80 1.15 8.66 -3.51
CA PHE A 80 0.96 9.48 -2.32
C PHE A 80 0.90 10.96 -2.70
N GLU A 81 -0.07 11.67 -2.15
CA GLU A 81 -0.10 13.12 -2.13
C GLU A 81 -0.02 13.56 -0.67
N CYS A 82 1.03 14.27 -0.28
CA CYS A 82 1.12 14.88 1.05
C CYS A 82 2.12 16.04 1.07
N PRO A 83 2.13 16.87 2.13
CA PRO A 83 3.18 17.86 2.35
C PRO A 83 4.58 17.22 2.28
N THR A 84 5.52 17.85 1.57
CA THR A 84 6.86 17.30 1.33
C THR A 84 7.61 16.87 2.61
N LEU A 85 7.38 17.58 3.73
CA LEU A 85 7.95 17.24 5.03
C LEU A 85 7.50 15.86 5.57
N LEU A 86 6.29 15.42 5.19
CA LEU A 86 5.70 14.17 5.64
C LEU A 86 6.07 12.97 4.74
N MET A 87 6.49 13.21 3.49
CA MET A 87 6.72 12.16 2.49
C MET A 87 7.60 10.99 2.96
N PRO A 88 8.76 11.18 3.63
CA PRO A 88 9.58 10.06 4.08
C PRO A 88 8.86 9.15 5.09
N PHE A 89 8.00 9.74 5.91
CA PHE A 89 7.27 9.04 6.97
C PHE A 89 6.05 8.32 6.43
N VAL A 90 5.30 8.98 5.53
CA VAL A 90 4.16 8.38 4.83
C VAL A 90 4.64 7.20 4.00
N LYS A 91 5.71 7.38 3.21
CA LYS A 91 6.29 6.30 2.39
C LYS A 91 6.66 5.09 3.26
N ARG A 92 7.39 5.30 4.36
CA ARG A 92 7.78 4.21 5.27
C ARG A 92 6.57 3.51 5.89
N SER A 93 5.59 4.28 6.37
CA SER A 93 4.38 3.72 6.99
C SER A 93 3.60 2.86 5.99
N ALA A 94 3.47 3.33 4.76
CA ALA A 94 2.75 2.62 3.73
C ALA A 94 3.51 1.38 3.24
N GLU A 95 4.84 1.45 3.04
CA GLU A 95 5.68 0.28 2.73
C GLU A 95 5.51 -0.83 3.79
N ASP A 96 5.55 -0.46 5.08
CA ASP A 96 5.38 -1.39 6.19
C ASP A 96 3.97 -2.02 6.23
N SER A 97 2.92 -1.25 5.91
CA SER A 97 1.53 -1.70 5.91
C SER A 97 1.22 -2.57 4.68
N HIS A 98 1.59 -2.09 3.50
CA HIS A 98 1.26 -2.73 2.22
C HIS A 98 2.05 -4.03 2.00
N LYS A 99 3.31 -4.09 2.47
CA LYS A 99 4.06 -5.36 2.50
C LYS A 99 3.32 -6.45 3.28
N LYS A 100 2.68 -6.10 4.40
CA LYS A 100 1.89 -7.07 5.19
C LYS A 100 0.63 -7.51 4.47
N ILE A 101 -0.01 -6.61 3.72
CA ILE A 101 -1.17 -6.95 2.87
C ILE A 101 -0.74 -7.99 1.83
N CYS A 102 0.32 -7.72 1.07
CA CYS A 102 0.82 -8.66 0.06
C CYS A 102 1.23 -10.01 0.66
N GLN A 103 1.94 -10.02 1.79
CA GLN A 103 2.29 -11.26 2.50
C GLN A 103 1.05 -12.05 2.93
N SER A 104 0.05 -11.37 3.49
CA SER A 104 -1.20 -12.00 3.92
C SER A 104 -1.97 -12.62 2.76
N LEU A 105 -2.01 -11.94 1.60
CA LEU A 105 -2.64 -12.47 0.40
C LEU A 105 -1.93 -13.74 -0.08
N ILE A 106 -0.60 -13.73 -0.17
CA ILE A 106 0.20 -14.90 -0.57
C ILE A 106 -0.06 -16.07 0.37
N GLU A 107 -0.06 -15.84 1.69
CA GLU A 107 -0.33 -16.89 2.68
C GLU A 107 -1.74 -17.50 2.54
N ILE A 108 -2.75 -16.67 2.25
CA ILE A 108 -4.12 -17.14 2.02
C ILE A 108 -4.17 -18.06 0.80
N PHE A 109 -3.52 -17.67 -0.31
CA PHE A 109 -3.50 -18.48 -1.52
C PHE A 109 -2.68 -19.77 -1.40
N GLN A 110 -1.64 -19.80 -0.57
CA GLN A 110 -0.84 -21.01 -0.34
C GLN A 110 -1.53 -22.03 0.57
N LYS A 111 -2.48 -21.60 1.39
CA LYS A 111 -3.20 -22.45 2.35
C LYS A 111 -4.54 -22.98 1.83
N GLY A 112 -5.06 -22.44 0.73
CA GLY A 112 -6.29 -22.89 0.06
C GLY A 112 -5.99 -23.86 -1.08
#